data_AF-A0A3P1ATW4-F1
#
_entry.id   AF-A0A3P1ATW4-F1
#
_cell.length_a   1.000
_cell.length_b   1.000
_cell.length_c   1.000
_cell.angle_alpha   90.00
_cell.angle_beta   90.00
_cell.angle_gamma   90.00
#
_symmetry.space_group_name_H-M   'P 1'
#
loop_
_entity.id
_entity.type
_entity.pdbx_description
1 polymer ?
#
loop_
_entity_poly.entity_id
_entity_poly.type
_entity_poly.pdbx_seq_one_letter_code
_entity_poly.pdbx_strand_id
1 'polypeptide(L)' 'MNNKINSTKDIYIQTIASKFVHEKQLIIQELQMHGIKTVYTKPADLSVNLLNKYLEIKRQEII' A
#
# COMPACT_ATOMS: atom_id res chain seq x y z
N MET A 1 16.59 -7.53 -11.17
CA MET A 1 17.45 -6.67 -12.01
C MET A 1 18.26 -5.77 -11.09
N ASN A 2 19.59 -5.85 -11.16
CA ASN A 2 20.50 -5.13 -10.27
C ASN A 2 20.51 -3.64 -10.63
N ASN A 3 19.78 -2.83 -9.88
CA ASN A 3 19.86 -1.37 -9.98
C ASN A 3 21.17 -0.92 -9.32
N LYS A 4 22.25 -0.92 -10.10
CA LYS A 4 23.52 -0.35 -9.68
C LYS A 4 23.31 1.15 -9.48
N ILE A 5 23.37 1.61 -8.24
CA ILE A 5 23.25 3.01 -7.85
C ILE A 5 24.50 3.70 -8.36
N ASN A 6 24.38 4.47 -9.46
CA ASN A 6 25.54 5.07 -10.11
C ASN A 6 25.58 6.60 -9.96
N SER A 7 24.49 7.21 -9.49
CA SER A 7 24.36 8.66 -9.32
C SER A 7 23.74 9.04 -7.99
N THR A 8 24.08 10.24 -7.48
CA THR A 8 23.39 10.89 -6.35
C THR A 8 21.88 11.01 -6.60
N LYS A 9 21.47 11.16 -7.87
CA LYS A 9 20.05 11.17 -8.26
C LYS A 9 19.36 9.83 -7.95
N ASP A 10 20.04 8.71 -8.16
CA ASP A 10 19.49 7.38 -7.91
C ASP A 10 19.29 7.14 -6.41
N ILE A 11 20.25 7.57 -5.59
CA ILE A 11 20.16 7.55 -4.12
C ILE A 11 18.95 8.36 -3.65
N TYR A 12 18.77 9.56 -4.21
CA TYR A 12 17.65 10.43 -3.88
C TYR A 12 16.30 9.76 -4.21
N ILE A 13 16.16 9.22 -5.42
CA ILE A 13 14.95 8.52 -5.87
C ILE A 13 14.66 7.31 -4.97
N GLN A 14 15.68 6.49 -4.66
CA GLN A 14 15.52 5.33 -3.79
C GLN A 14 15.11 5.70 -2.37
N THR A 15 15.69 6.77 -1.82
CA THR A 15 15.39 7.24 -0.46
C THR A 15 13.94 7.72 -0.37
N ILE A 16 13.49 8.52 -1.33
CA ILE A 16 12.11 9.00 -1.37
C ILE A 16 11.13 7.85 -1.57
N ALA A 17 11.42 6.92 -2.49
CA ALA A 17 10.57 5.75 -2.69
C ALA A 17 10.43 4.92 -1.40
N SER A 18 11.52 4.73 -0.67
CA SER A 18 11.51 4.02 0.61
C SER A 18 10.72 4.76 1.69
N LYS A 19 10.92 6.08 1.81
CA LYS A 19 10.16 6.93 2.73
C LYS A 19 8.66 6.89 2.42
N PHE A 20 8.30 7.01 1.16
CA PHE A 20 6.91 7.00 0.71
C PHE A 20 6.20 5.68 1.00
N VAL A 21 6.86 4.55 0.77
CA VAL A 21 6.32 3.23 1.14
C VAL A 21 6.12 3.14 2.65
N HIS A 22 7.10 3.61 3.43
CA HIS A 22 7.02 3.58 4.89
C HIS A 22 5.88 4.45 5.43
N GLU A 23 5.72 5.69 4.94
CA GLU A 23 4.62 6.58 5.31
C GLU A 23 3.25 5.95 5.04
N LYS A 24 3.10 5.26 3.90
CA LYS A 24 1.85 4.52 3.61
C LYS A 24 1.59 3.38 4.57
N GLN A 25 2.62 2.66 5.01
CA GLN A 25 2.46 1.61 6.02
C GLN A 25 2.01 2.18 7.36
N LEU A 26 2.56 3.33 7.78
CA LEU A 26 2.12 4.01 9.01
C LEU A 26 0.66 4.44 8.92
N ILE A 27 0.23 4.99 7.78
CA ILE A 27 -1.19 5.36 7.58
C ILE A 27 -2.10 4.14 7.68
N ILE A 28 -1.71 3.02 7.07
CA ILE A 28 -2.47 1.77 7.14
C ILE A 28 -2.58 1.27 8.58
N GLN A 29 -1.49 1.31 9.33
CA GLN A 29 -1.45 0.90 10.74
C GLN A 29 -2.37 1.77 11.59
N GLU A 30 -2.32 3.09 11.43
CA GLU A 30 -3.18 4.02 12.16
C GLU A 30 -4.66 3.72 11.89
N LEU A 31 -5.04 3.58 10.61
CA LEU A 31 -6.42 3.25 10.23
C LEU A 31 -6.86 1.92 10.84
N GLN A 32 -6.01 0.89 10.81
CA GLN A 32 -6.30 -0.41 11.43
C GLN A 32 -6.46 -0.32 12.95
N MET A 33 -5.64 0.49 13.63
CA MET A 33 -5.75 0.72 15.08
C MET A 33 -7.10 1.35 15.46
N HIS A 34 -7.66 2.21 14.60
CA HIS A 34 -9.01 2.77 14.77
C HIS A 34 -10.13 1.87 14.23
N GLY A 35 -9.84 0.62 13.88
CA GLY A 35 -10.82 -0.33 13.35
C GLY A 35 -11.25 -0.05 11.91
N ILE A 36 -10.57 0.86 11.20
CA ILE A 36 -10.86 1.18 9.81
C ILE A 36 -10.15 0.16 8.92
N LYS A 37 -10.94 -0.64 8.19
CA LYS A 37 -10.44 -1.61 7.23
C LYS A 37 -9.85 -0.92 6.01
N THR A 38 -8.62 -1.28 5.66
CA THR A 38 -7.85 -0.68 4.56
C THR A 38 -7.51 -1.70 3.50
N VAL A 39 -7.40 -1.22 2.26
CA VAL A 39 -6.98 -2.02 1.11
C VAL A 39 -5.79 -1.35 0.45
N TYR A 40 -4.61 -1.94 0.59
CA TYR A 40 -3.38 -1.43 -0.01
C TYR A 40 -3.14 -2.08 -1.37
N THR A 41 -3.35 -1.32 -2.44
CA THR A 41 -3.17 -1.79 -3.82
C THR A 41 -2.44 -0.74 -4.67
N LYS A 42 -1.90 -1.15 -5.82
CA LYS A 42 -1.47 -0.19 -6.83
C LYS A 42 -2.69 0.39 -7.55
N PRO A 43 -2.63 1.64 -8.04
CA PRO A 43 -3.74 2.24 -8.77
C PRO A 43 -4.21 1.42 -9.97
N ALA A 44 -3.29 0.82 -10.72
CA ALA A 44 -3.61 -0.03 -11.87
C ALA A 44 -4.30 -1.35 -11.48
N ASP A 45 -4.10 -1.80 -10.24
CA ASP A 45 -4.67 -3.05 -9.71
C ASP A 45 -6.02 -2.78 -9.00
N LEU A 46 -6.58 -1.57 -9.12
CA LEU A 46 -7.94 -1.21 -8.69
C LEU A 46 -8.98 -1.86 -9.62
N SER A 47 -9.05 -3.18 -9.53
CA SER A 47 -9.85 -4.04 -10.39
C SER A 47 -11.08 -4.59 -9.66
N VAL A 48 -11.96 -5.24 -10.41
CA VAL A 48 -13.13 -5.97 -9.87
C VAL A 48 -12.71 -7.00 -8.81
N ASN A 49 -11.54 -7.61 -8.94
CA ASN A 49 -11.03 -8.58 -7.95
C ASN A 49 -10.80 -7.95 -6.57
N LEU A 50 -10.32 -6.70 -6.55
CA LEU A 50 -10.12 -5.96 -5.31
C LEU A 50 -11.45 -5.55 -4.68
N LEU A 51 -12.40 -5.13 -5.52
CA LEU A 51 -13.77 -4.85 -5.09
C LEU A 51 -14.42 -6.09 -4.48
N ASN A 52 -14.25 -7.26 -5.10
CA ASN A 52 -14.74 -8.53 -4.58
C ASN A 52 -14.15 -8.85 -3.21
N LYS A 53 -12.84 -8.63 -3.03
CA LYS A 53 -12.17 -8.83 -1.73
C LYS A 53 -12.70 -7.89 -0.65
N TYR A 54 -12.98 -6.63 -0.99
CA TYR A 54 -13.65 -5.71 -0.06
C TYR A 54 -15.06 -6.20 0.31
N LEU A 55 -15.84 -6.65 -0.66
CA LEU A 55 -17.19 -7.18 -0.42
C LEU A 55 -17.15 -8.46 0.42
N GLU A 56 -16.18 -9.35 0.23
CA GLU A 56 -15.95 -10.52 1.09
C GLU A 56 -15.71 -10.11 2.54
N ILE A 57 -14.79 -9.17 2.76
CA ILE A 57 -14.44 -8.65 4.08
C ILE A 57 -15.66 -8.00 4.76
N LYS A 58 -16.52 -7.32 4.00
CA LYS A 58 -17.76 -6.71 4.50
C LYS A 58 -18.83 -7.75 4.82
N ARG A 59 -18.98 -8.80 3.99
CA ARG A 59 -19.94 -9.89 4.25
C ARG A 59 -19.60 -10.66 5.52
N GLN A 60 -18.31 -10.88 5.80
CA GLN A 60 -17.85 -11.55 7.03
C GLN A 60 -18.19 -10.77 8.31
N GLU A 61 -18.43 -9.45 8.24
CA GLU A 61 -18.88 -8.64 9.39
C GLU A 61 -20.38 -8.68 9.64
N ILE A 62 -21.19 -9.19 8.71
CA ILE A 62 -22.66 -9.22 8.80
C ILE A 62 -23.15 -10.62 9.18
N ILE A 63 -22.45 -11.31 10.09
CA ILE A 63 -22.89 -12.58 10.68
C ILE A 63 -23.22 -12.35 12.15
#